data_AF-A0A7X6VT28-F1
#
_entry.id   AF-A0A7X6VT28-F1
#
_cell.length_a   1.000
_cell.length_b   1.000
_cell.length_c   1.000
_cell.angle_alpha   90.00
_cell.angle_beta   90.00
_cell.angle_gamma   90.00
#
_symmetry.space_group_name_H-M   'P 1'
#
loop_
_entity.id
_entity.type
_entity.pdbx_description
1 polymer ?
#
loop_
_entity_poly.entity_id
_entity_poly.type
_entity_poly.pdbx_seq_one_letter_code
_entity_poly.pdbx_strand_id
1 'polypeptide(L)'
;MGEYIINYLERKALFMGSSDDLNQCDKVIIGIPMDATTSFRPGTRLAPYRVREVSEGIEEYSIYQDKSLEELNFYDAGDVIIPFGNVES
;
A
#
# COMPACT_ATOMS: atom_id res chain seq x y z
N MET A 1 17.73 12.27 -0.39
CA MET A 1 16.96 11.55 -1.44
C MET A 1 15.70 10.92 -0.84
N GLY A 2 15.80 10.12 0.24
CA GLY A 2 14.64 9.44 0.86
C GLY A 2 13.55 10.36 1.44
N GLU A 3 13.92 11.47 2.09
CA GLU A 3 12.94 12.40 2.69
C GLU A 3 12.02 13.09 1.67
N TYR A 4 12.49 13.30 0.44
CA TYR A 4 11.68 13.96 -0.60
C TYR A 4 10.53 13.09 -1.09
N ILE A 5 10.70 11.75 -1.08
CA ILE A 5 9.70 10.81 -1.55
C ILE A 5 8.49 10.79 -0.61
N ILE A 6 8.72 10.95 0.70
CA ILE A 6 7.66 10.95 1.72
C ILE A 6 6.62 12.05 1.45
N ASN A 7 7.03 13.20 0.89
CA ASN A 7 6.12 14.30 0.56
C ASN A 7 5.13 13.96 -0.57
N TYR A 8 5.40 12.91 -1.35
CA TYR A 8 4.51 12.42 -2.42
C TYR A 8 3.69 11.21 -1.98
N LEU A 9 3.73 10.85 -0.70
CA LEU A 9 3.03 9.72 -0.15
C LEU A 9 2.00 10.17 0.89
N GLU A 10 0.86 9.48 0.92
CA GLU A 10 -0.22 9.71 1.85
C GLU A 10 -0.56 8.42 2.60
N ARG A 11 -0.38 8.41 3.93
CA ARG A 11 -0.67 7.27 4.81
C ARG A 11 -2.07 7.38 5.45
N LYS A 12 -3.13 7.29 4.64
CA LYS A 12 -4.54 7.36 5.10
C LYS A 12 -5.01 6.11 5.86
N ALA A 13 -4.48 4.96 5.48
CA ALA A 13 -4.68 3.67 6.12
C ALA A 13 -3.38 2.87 5.98
N LEU A 14 -3.21 1.84 6.81
CA LEU A 14 -2.04 0.95 6.80
C LEU A 14 -2.51 -0.49 6.71
N PHE A 15 -1.70 -1.34 6.07
CA PHE A 15 -1.89 -2.77 6.11
C PHE A 15 -1.53 -3.30 7.50
N MET A 16 -2.36 -4.20 8.03
CA MET A 16 -2.17 -4.77 9.37
C MET A 16 -0.77 -5.38 9.54
N GLY A 17 -0.18 -5.25 10.73
CA GLY A 17 1.16 -5.79 11.02
C GLY A 17 2.33 -5.01 10.40
N SER A 18 2.09 -3.91 9.67
CA SER A 18 3.18 -3.07 9.17
C SER A 18 3.93 -2.36 10.31
N SER A 19 5.24 -2.21 10.18
CA SER A 19 6.08 -1.42 11.09
C SER A 19 6.02 0.07 10.76
N ASP A 20 6.27 0.90 11.77
CA ASP A 20 6.44 2.36 11.62
C ASP A 20 7.90 2.79 11.38
N ASP A 21 8.88 1.91 11.56
CA ASP A 21 10.29 2.21 11.30
C ASP A 21 10.77 1.60 9.99
N LEU A 22 10.78 2.43 8.93
CA LEU A 22 11.27 2.06 7.61
C LEU A 22 12.70 1.49 7.63
N ASN A 23 13.57 1.90 8.56
CA ASN A 23 14.97 1.46 8.57
C ASN A 23 15.13 0.01 9.06
N GLN A 24 14.13 -0.53 9.74
CA GLN A 24 14.11 -1.91 10.22
C GLN A 24 13.43 -2.88 9.25
N CYS A 25 12.85 -2.35 8.17
CA CYS A 25 12.10 -3.12 7.19
C CYS A 25 12.94 -3.44 5.96
N ASP A 26 12.83 -4.67 5.47
CA ASP A 26 13.46 -5.11 4.23
C ASP A 26 12.48 -5.10 3.04
N LYS A 27 11.18 -4.85 3.32
CA LYS A 27 10.09 -4.80 2.35
C LYS A 27 9.25 -3.56 2.56
N VAL A 28 8.72 -3.01 1.47
CA VAL A 28 7.85 -1.83 1.49
C VAL A 28 6.61 -2.08 0.65
N ILE A 29 5.44 -1.82 1.22
CA ILE A 29 4.16 -1.74 0.51
C ILE A 29 3.93 -0.30 0.08
N ILE A 30 3.60 -0.11 -1.20
CA ILE A 30 3.23 1.19 -1.78
C ILE A 30 1.97 0.97 -2.61
N GLY A 31 0.97 1.82 -2.40
CA GLY A 31 -0.23 1.85 -3.20
C GLY A 31 -0.16 2.89 -4.32
N ILE A 32 -0.66 2.53 -5.50
CA ILE A 32 -0.75 3.41 -6.66
C ILE A 32 -2.23 3.56 -7.00
N PRO A 33 -2.93 4.57 -6.46
CA PRO A 33 -4.38 4.75 -6.65
C PRO A 33 -4.70 5.35 -8.03
N MET A 34 -4.44 4.59 -9.10
CA MET A 34 -4.64 5.02 -10.49
C MET A 34 -5.57 4.08 -11.25
N ASP A 35 -6.48 4.64 -12.04
CA ASP A 35 -7.30 3.90 -13.01
C ASP A 35 -7.58 4.69 -14.31
N ALA A 36 -6.79 5.74 -14.57
CA ALA A 36 -7.06 6.74 -15.61
C ALA A 36 -7.12 6.20 -17.06
N THR A 37 -6.52 5.04 -17.33
CA THR A 37 -6.57 4.36 -18.64
C THR A 37 -7.71 3.35 -18.74
N THR A 38 -8.55 3.22 -17.70
CA THR A 38 -9.65 2.25 -17.65
C THR A 38 -10.87 2.80 -18.37
N SER A 39 -11.27 2.17 -19.48
CA SER A 39 -12.39 2.67 -20.29
C SER A 39 -13.77 2.20 -19.81
N PHE A 40 -13.91 0.96 -19.32
CA PHE A 40 -15.23 0.33 -19.11
C PHE A 40 -15.71 0.34 -17.65
N ARG A 41 -14.87 -0.10 -16.70
CA ARG A 41 -15.23 -0.24 -15.28
C ARG A 41 -14.20 0.45 -14.39
N PRO A 42 -14.31 1.77 -14.16
CA PRO A 42 -13.42 2.50 -13.27
C PRO A 42 -13.64 2.07 -11.81
N GLY A 43 -12.69 2.38 -10.95
CA GLY A 43 -12.76 2.13 -9.51
C GLY A 43 -11.51 1.50 -8.90
N THR A 44 -10.58 0.97 -9.71
CA THR A 44 -9.35 0.33 -9.19
C THR A 44 -8.46 1.31 -8.42
N ARG A 45 -8.59 2.62 -8.64
CA ARG A 45 -7.93 3.65 -7.82
C ARG A 45 -8.27 3.57 -6.33
N LEU A 46 -9.42 2.98 -5.98
CA LEU A 46 -9.86 2.81 -4.59
C LEU A 46 -9.23 1.59 -3.94
N ALA A 47 -8.68 0.65 -4.71
CA ALA A 47 -8.21 -0.63 -4.21
C ALA A 47 -7.12 -0.49 -3.13
N PRO A 48 -6.08 0.35 -3.26
CA PRO A 48 -5.05 0.46 -2.23
C PRO A 48 -5.58 0.83 -0.84
N TYR A 49 -6.52 1.78 -0.77
CA TYR A 49 -7.18 2.13 0.49
C TYR A 49 -8.05 0.98 1.00
N ARG A 50 -8.88 0.37 0.13
CA ARG A 50 -9.82 -0.68 0.53
C ARG A 50 -9.13 -1.96 0.98
N VAL A 51 -8.03 -2.36 0.34
CA VAL A 51 -7.23 -3.53 0.76
C VAL A 51 -6.69 -3.34 2.18
N ARG A 52 -6.24 -2.12 2.53
CA ARG A 52 -5.78 -1.80 3.88
C ARG A 52 -6.93 -1.71 4.88
N GLU A 53 -8.02 -1.06 4.50
CA GLU A 53 -9.22 -0.95 5.35
C GLU A 53 -9.74 -2.33 5.80
N VAL A 54 -9.70 -3.33 4.92
CA VAL A 54 -10.18 -4.68 5.23
C VAL A 54 -9.09 -5.62 5.71
N SER A 55 -7.82 -5.20 5.77
CA SER A 55 -6.73 -6.11 6.16
C SER A 55 -6.91 -6.62 7.58
N GLU A 56 -7.39 -5.79 8.51
CA GLU A 56 -7.67 -6.21 9.90
C GLU A 56 -8.67 -7.38 10.01
N GLY A 57 -9.40 -7.70 8.94
CA GLY A 57 -10.33 -8.83 8.89
C GLY A 57 -9.70 -10.17 8.47
N ILE A 58 -8.41 -10.21 8.14
CA ILE A 58 -7.69 -11.46 7.82
C ILE A 58 -6.81 -11.90 8.98
N GLU A 59 -6.49 -13.20 9.01
CA GLU A 59 -5.55 -13.76 10.00
C GLU A 59 -4.10 -13.43 9.62
N GLU A 60 -3.26 -13.15 10.62
CA GLU A 60 -1.82 -12.87 10.41
C GLU A 60 -1.00 -14.10 10.02
N TYR A 61 -1.47 -15.30 10.39
CA TYR A 61 -0.79 -16.56 10.10
C TYR A 61 -1.34 -17.25 8.85
N SER A 62 -0.43 -17.62 7.94
CA SER A 62 -0.75 -18.35 6.71
C SER A 62 -0.40 -19.82 6.82
N ILE A 63 -1.43 -20.69 6.94
CA ILE A 63 -1.26 -22.15 7.02
C ILE A 63 -0.50 -22.71 5.79
N TYR A 64 -0.81 -22.21 4.60
CA TYR A 64 -0.20 -22.69 3.36
C TYR A 64 1.30 -22.40 3.26
N GLN A 65 1.74 -21.33 3.91
CA GLN A 65 3.14 -20.90 3.91
C GLN A 65 3.89 -21.26 5.19
N ASP A 66 3.16 -21.71 6.22
CA ASP A 66 3.64 -21.92 7.59
C ASP A 66 4.43 -20.70 8.10
N LYS A 67 3.82 -19.51 8.01
CA LYS A 67 4.45 -18.22 8.34
C LYS A 67 3.46 -17.24 8.94
N SER A 68 3.93 -16.42 9.88
CA SER A 68 3.21 -15.27 10.43
C SER A 68 3.69 -13.94 9.84
N LEU A 69 2.80 -12.94 9.77
CA LEU A 69 3.21 -11.56 9.51
C LEU A 69 4.12 -11.00 10.62
N GLU A 70 4.02 -11.48 11.86
CA GLU A 70 4.89 -11.10 12.98
C GLU A 70 6.38 -11.43 12.73
N GLU A 71 6.66 -12.40 11.85
CA GLU A 71 8.02 -12.80 11.46
C GLU A 71 8.61 -11.93 10.34
N LEU A 72 7.80 -11.03 9.76
CA LEU A 72 8.16 -10.19 8.62
C LEU A 72 8.26 -8.72 9.02
N ASN A 73 9.41 -8.11 8.77
CA ASN A 73 9.57 -6.66 8.92
C ASN A 73 9.25 -5.96 7.60
N PHE A 74 8.07 -5.37 7.49
CA PHE A 74 7.68 -4.58 6.32
C PHE A 74 7.09 -3.23 6.71
N TYR A 75 7.31 -2.24 5.87
CA TYR A 75 6.80 -0.88 6.05
C TYR A 75 5.69 -0.61 5.06
N ASP A 76 4.56 -0.07 5.51
CA ASP A 76 3.52 0.43 4.61
C ASP A 76 3.68 1.93 4.43
N ALA A 77 4.16 2.31 3.24
CA ALA A 77 4.43 3.71 2.91
C ALA A 77 3.19 4.49 2.50
N GLY A 78 2.02 3.85 2.44
CA GLY A 78 0.76 4.47 2.02
C GLY A 78 0.65 4.56 0.50
N ASP A 79 -0.02 5.60 0.03
CA ASP A 79 -0.39 5.78 -1.38
C ASP A 79 0.39 6.92 -2.03
N VAL A 80 0.78 6.74 -3.28
CA VAL A 80 1.32 7.82 -4.11
C VAL A 80 0.24 8.86 -4.37
N ILE A 81 0.55 10.14 -4.13
CA ILE A 81 -0.30 11.27 -4.48
C ILE A 81 -0.22 11.47 -5.99
N ILE A 82 -1.25 11.04 -6.71
CA ILE A 82 -1.30 11.12 -8.18
C ILE A 82 -2.21 12.27 -8.62
N PRO A 83 -1.70 13.25 -9.38
CA PRO A 83 -2.53 14.29 -9.96
C PRO A 83 -3.43 13.72 -11.07
N PHE A 84 -4.67 14.20 -11.14
CA PHE A 84 -5.61 13.78 -12.16
C PHE A 84 -5.28 14.38 -13.54
N GLY A 85 -5.54 13.61 -14.59
CA GLY A 85 -5.75 14.16 -15.94
C GLY A 85 -4.51 14.43 -16.79
N ASN A 86 -3.30 14.03 -16.36
CA ASN A 86 -2.09 14.13 -17.17
C ASN A 86 -1.41 12.76 -17.36
N VAL A 87 -2.02 11.92 -18.19
CA VAL A 87 -1.51 10.59 -18.53
C VAL A 87 -1.15 10.59 -20.00
N GLU A 88 0.13 10.37 -20.32
CA GLU A 88 0.54 10.08 -21.69
C GLU A 88 0.11 8.65 -22.03
N SER A 89 -0.53 8.51 -23.19
CA SER A 89 -1.08 7.24 -23.70
C SER A 89 -0.09 6.54 -24.62
#